data_AF-A0A543ACG7-F1
#
_entry.id   AF-A0A543ACG7-F1
#
_cell.length_a   1.000
_cell.length_b   1.000
_cell.length_c   1.000
_cell.angle_alpha   90.00
_cell.angle_beta   90.00
_cell.angle_gamma   90.00
#
_symmetry.space_group_name_H-M   'P 1'
#
loop_
_entity.id
_entity.type
_entity.pdbx_description
1 polymer ?
#
loop_
_entity_poly.entity_id
_entity_poly.type
_entity_poly.pdbx_seq_one_letter_code
_entity_poly.pdbx_strand_id
1 'polypeptide(L)'
;MSVDVELSVLSDITVELDAGAEGLEGLAGGVPSGIDAGPMTAVITSMLSQIVDSTGNVSTAMSGAADAVGVCRRYYQRADADAEAGLDDIKKAMGK
;
A
#
# COMPACT_ATOMS: atom_id res chain seq x y z
N MET A 1 -1.18 22.51 16.39
CA MET A 1 -0.76 21.11 16.14
C MET A 1 -0.25 21.09 14.71
N SER A 2 1.07 21.06 14.52
CA SER A 2 1.68 20.93 13.20
C SER A 2 1.68 19.44 12.87
N VAL A 3 0.99 19.03 11.81
CA VAL A 3 1.09 17.67 11.29
C VAL A 3 2.30 17.69 10.37
N ASP A 4 3.46 17.40 10.93
CA ASP A 4 4.68 17.21 10.16
C ASP A 4 4.64 15.80 9.59
N VAL A 5 4.53 15.68 8.27
CA VAL A 5 4.43 14.39 7.58
C VAL A 5 5.78 14.08 6.96
N GLU A 6 6.46 13.08 7.53
CA GLU A 6 7.75 12.66 7.02
C GLU A 6 7.58 11.87 5.71
N LEU A 7 8.18 12.37 4.62
CA LEU A 7 8.08 11.74 3.29
C LEU A 7 8.74 10.36 3.22
N SER A 8 9.70 10.09 4.10
CA SER A 8 10.33 8.78 4.31
C SER A 8 9.31 7.78 4.85
N VAL A 9 8.57 8.15 5.89
CA VAL A 9 7.52 7.31 6.50
C VAL A 9 6.44 6.96 5.48
N LEU A 10 6.01 7.91 4.65
CA LEU A 10 5.05 7.59 3.57
C LEU A 10 5.63 6.60 2.54
N SER A 11 6.93 6.70 2.26
CA SER A 11 7.61 5.76 1.37
C SER A 11 7.67 4.36 1.97
N ASP A 12 7.99 4.26 3.26
CA ASP A 12 8.06 3.00 3.99
C ASP A 12 6.69 2.32 4.06
N ILE A 13 5.63 3.09 4.33
CA ILE A 13 4.24 2.59 4.32
C ILE A 13 3.87 2.03 2.94
N THR A 14 4.18 2.74 1.85
CA THR A 14 3.92 2.23 0.49
C THR A 14 4.66 0.91 0.25
N VAL A 15 5.95 0.84 0.60
CA VAL A 15 6.75 -0.39 0.44
C VAL A 15 6.20 -1.55 1.25
N GLU A 16 5.79 -1.32 2.50
CA GLU A 16 5.20 -2.36 3.35
C GLU A 16 3.85 -2.86 2.81
N LEU A 17 3.02 -1.96 2.28
CA LEU A 17 1.73 -2.32 1.69
C LEU A 17 1.92 -3.14 0.40
N ASP A 18 2.85 -2.74 -0.47
CA ASP A 18 3.18 -3.48 -1.68
C ASP A 18 3.76 -4.86 -1.36
N ALA A 19 4.71 -4.94 -0.42
CA ALA A 19 5.29 -6.21 0.02
C ALA A 19 4.25 -7.15 0.63
N GLY A 20 3.29 -6.60 1.39
CA GLY A 20 2.17 -7.38 1.94
C GLY A 20 1.23 -7.91 0.86
N ALA A 21 0.91 -7.08 -0.15
CA ALA A 21 0.11 -7.50 -1.30
C ALA A 21 0.78 -8.63 -2.09
N GLU A 22 2.07 -8.48 -2.42
CA GLU A 22 2.87 -9.51 -3.09
C GLU A 22 2.93 -10.82 -2.28
N GLY A 23 3.09 -10.72 -0.95
CA GLY A 23 3.08 -11.88 -0.06
C GLY A 23 1.75 -12.65 -0.09
N LEU A 24 0.62 -11.93 -0.12
CA LEU A 24 -0.71 -12.53 -0.21
C LEU A 24 -0.97 -13.18 -1.57
N GLU A 25 -0.51 -12.57 -2.66
CA GLU A 25 -0.57 -13.18 -3.99
C GLU A 25 0.29 -14.44 -4.10
N GLY A 26 1.48 -14.43 -3.50
CA GLY A 26 2.33 -15.60 -3.39
C GLY A 26 1.65 -16.75 -2.63
N LEU A 27 0.93 -16.44 -1.55
CA LEU A 27 0.15 -17.44 -0.80
C LEU A 27 -1.01 -18.01 -1.62
N ALA A 28 -1.72 -17.17 -2.39
CA ALA A 28 -2.79 -17.63 -3.28
C ALA A 28 -2.26 -18.62 -4.34
N GLY A 29 -1.06 -18.37 -4.89
CA GLY A 29 -0.39 -19.29 -5.80
C GLY A 29 0.12 -20.60 -5.16
N GLY A 30 0.23 -20.63 -3.82
CA GLY A 30 0.70 -21.78 -3.04
C GLY A 30 -0.42 -22.73 -2.58
N VAL A 31 -1.68 -22.45 -2.90
CA VAL A 31 -2.80 -23.27 -2.44
C VAL A 31 -2.78 -24.64 -3.13
N PRO A 32 -2.81 -25.76 -2.37
CA PRO A 32 -2.78 -27.10 -2.94
C PRO A 32 -3.98 -27.35 -3.86
N SER A 33 -3.71 -27.89 -5.05
CA SER A 33 -4.75 -28.39 -5.97
C SER A 33 -4.84 -29.91 -5.88
N GLY A 34 -6.05 -30.45 -6.11
CA GLY A 34 -6.26 -31.91 -6.13
C GLY A 34 -6.22 -32.58 -4.75
N ILE A 35 -6.78 -31.94 -3.73
CA ILE A 35 -6.87 -32.50 -2.37
C ILE A 35 -7.75 -33.74 -2.37
N ASP A 36 -7.21 -34.86 -1.86
CA ASP A 36 -7.99 -36.05 -1.57
C ASP A 36 -8.19 -36.18 -0.06
N ALA A 37 -9.34 -35.69 0.40
CA ALA A 37 -9.81 -35.85 1.76
C ALA A 37 -11.04 -36.77 1.82
N GLY A 38 -11.22 -37.62 0.81
CA GLY A 38 -12.39 -38.49 0.68
C GLY A 38 -13.71 -37.70 0.69
N PRO A 39 -14.68 -38.05 1.56
CA PRO A 39 -15.98 -37.37 1.60
C PRO A 39 -15.90 -35.86 1.88
N MET A 40 -14.82 -35.37 2.50
CA MET A 40 -14.66 -33.95 2.82
C MET A 40 -13.99 -33.12 1.72
N THR A 41 -13.52 -33.74 0.63
CA THR A 41 -12.80 -33.04 -0.44
C THR A 41 -13.53 -31.80 -0.93
N ALA A 42 -14.84 -31.88 -1.14
CA ALA A 42 -15.65 -30.76 -1.60
C ALA A 42 -15.68 -29.60 -0.58
N VAL A 43 -15.76 -29.91 0.71
CA VAL A 43 -15.79 -28.90 1.78
C VAL A 43 -14.44 -28.20 1.90
N ILE A 44 -13.35 -28.97 1.95
CA ILE A 44 -11.99 -28.42 2.05
C ILE A 44 -11.66 -27.57 0.82
N THR A 45 -12.02 -28.04 -0.38
CA THR A 45 -11.84 -27.25 -1.61
C THR A 45 -12.60 -25.93 -1.54
N SER A 46 -13.86 -25.93 -1.08
CA SER A 46 -14.65 -24.71 -0.92
C SER A 46 -14.04 -23.72 0.09
N MET A 47 -13.58 -24.22 1.24
CA MET A 47 -12.93 -23.39 2.26
C MET A 47 -11.64 -22.76 1.73
N LEU A 48 -10.84 -23.51 0.97
CA LEU A 48 -9.61 -23.00 0.36
C LEU A 48 -9.90 -21.97 -0.73
N SER A 49 -10.91 -22.18 -1.57
CA SER A 49 -11.34 -21.18 -2.55
C SER A 49 -11.75 -19.88 -1.86
N GLN A 50 -12.50 -19.97 -0.76
CA GLN A 50 -12.92 -18.78 0.00
C GLN A 50 -11.72 -18.03 0.61
N ILE A 51 -10.70 -18.76 1.07
CA ILE A 51 -9.45 -18.16 1.56
C ILE A 51 -8.72 -17.45 0.42
N VAL A 52 -8.60 -18.07 -0.76
CA VAL A 52 -7.97 -17.46 -1.94
C VAL A 52 -8.70 -16.16 -2.33
N ASP A 53 -10.02 -16.21 -2.43
CA ASP A 53 -10.82 -15.04 -2.81
C ASP A 53 -10.68 -13.90 -1.77
N SER A 54 -10.75 -14.24 -0.48
CA SER A 54 -10.54 -13.26 0.59
C SER A 54 -9.14 -12.65 0.54
N THR A 55 -8.12 -13.47 0.27
CA THR A 55 -6.72 -13.05 0.17
C THR A 55 -6.50 -12.12 -1.01
N GLY A 56 -7.09 -12.43 -2.18
CA GLY A 56 -7.03 -11.58 -3.37
C GLY A 56 -7.70 -10.21 -3.16
N ASN A 57 -8.83 -10.18 -2.46
CA ASN A 57 -9.49 -8.92 -2.09
C ASN A 57 -8.62 -8.05 -1.17
N VAL A 58 -7.95 -8.67 -0.18
CA VAL A 58 -7.04 -7.94 0.72
C VAL A 58 -5.82 -7.43 -0.05
N SER A 59 -5.19 -8.26 -0.90
CA SER A 59 -4.06 -7.82 -1.75
C SER A 59 -4.44 -6.59 -2.60
N THR A 60 -5.61 -6.64 -3.24
CA THR A 60 -6.12 -5.53 -4.05
C THR A 60 -6.32 -4.26 -3.21
N ALA A 61 -6.91 -4.40 -2.01
CA ALA A 61 -7.11 -3.28 -1.10
C ALA A 61 -5.78 -2.68 -0.60
N MET A 62 -4.77 -3.52 -0.32
CA MET A 62 -3.44 -3.08 0.09
C MET A 62 -2.74 -2.31 -1.01
N SER A 63 -2.78 -2.81 -2.25
CA SER A 63 -2.24 -2.12 -3.43
C SER A 63 -2.92 -0.76 -3.64
N GLY A 64 -4.25 -0.71 -3.53
CA GLY A 64 -4.99 0.56 -3.61
C GLY A 64 -4.65 1.55 -2.48
N ALA A 65 -4.35 1.05 -1.28
CA ALA A 65 -3.87 1.89 -0.19
C ALA A 65 -2.44 2.41 -0.45
N ALA A 66 -1.56 1.57 -0.99
CA ALA A 66 -0.20 1.95 -1.38
C ALA A 66 -0.21 3.10 -2.40
N ASP A 67 -1.08 2.99 -3.41
CA ASP A 67 -1.32 4.04 -4.40
C ASP A 67 -1.78 5.36 -3.74
N ALA A 68 -2.74 5.29 -2.82
CA ALA A 68 -3.24 6.47 -2.12
C ALA A 68 -2.14 7.15 -1.28
N VAL A 69 -1.32 6.37 -0.59
CA VAL A 69 -0.16 6.87 0.17
C VAL A 69 0.87 7.51 -0.77
N GLY A 70 1.14 6.90 -1.93
CA GLY A 70 2.01 7.46 -2.96
C GLY A 70 1.48 8.78 -3.54
N VAL A 71 0.17 8.94 -3.67
CA VAL A 71 -0.48 10.22 -4.01
C VAL A 71 -0.26 11.25 -2.91
N CYS A 72 -0.54 10.90 -1.65
CA CYS A 72 -0.32 11.79 -0.49
C CYS A 72 1.13 12.29 -0.44
N ARG A 73 2.11 11.40 -0.63
CA ARG A 73 3.53 11.75 -0.66
C ARG A 73 3.83 12.80 -1.73
N ARG A 74 3.30 12.62 -2.95
CA ARG A 74 3.48 13.60 -4.04
C ARG A 74 2.83 14.95 -3.73
N TYR A 75 1.71 14.96 -3.01
CA TYR A 75 1.08 16.20 -2.56
C TYR A 75 1.95 16.94 -1.55
N TYR A 76 2.44 16.25 -0.51
CA TYR A 76 3.33 16.87 0.48
C TYR A 76 4.63 17.36 -0.13
N GLN A 77 5.26 16.58 -1.02
CA GLN A 77 6.46 17.02 -1.76
C GLN A 77 6.24 18.32 -2.54
N ARG A 78 5.09 18.46 -3.21
CA ARG A 78 4.77 19.69 -3.94
C ARG A 78 4.50 20.85 -3.00
N ALA A 79 3.77 20.62 -1.92
CA ALA A 79 3.48 21.64 -0.92
C ALA A 79 4.77 22.19 -0.29
N ASP A 80 5.73 21.31 0.03
CA ASP A 80 7.03 21.72 0.57
C ASP A 80 7.84 22.53 -0.44
N ALA A 81 7.88 22.09 -1.71
CA ALA A 81 8.59 22.82 -2.77
C ALA A 81 7.98 24.20 -3.04
N ASP A 82 6.64 24.31 -3.05
CA ASP A 82 5.93 25.58 -3.22
C ASP A 82 6.17 26.52 -2.02
N ALA A 83 6.23 25.97 -0.81
CA ALA A 83 6.55 26.74 0.40
C ALA A 83 8.00 27.24 0.40
N GLU A 84 8.95 26.42 -0.03
CA GLU A 84 10.37 26.79 -0.17
C GLU A 84 10.56 27.91 -1.20
N ALA A 85 9.90 27.80 -2.36
CA ALA A 85 9.91 28.84 -3.38
C ALA A 85 9.32 30.17 -2.86
N GLY A 86 8.18 30.11 -2.16
CA GLY A 86 7.57 31.28 -1.54
C GLY A 86 8.47 31.95 -0.49
N LEU A 87 9.19 31.17 0.31
CA LEU A 87 10.16 31.69 1.28
C LEU A 87 11.33 32.40 0.60
N ASP A 88 11.84 31.85 -0.50
CA ASP A 88 12.94 32.47 -1.24
C ASP A 88 12.54 33.78 -1.91
N ASP A 89 11.31 33.89 -2.41
CA ASP A 89 10.78 35.16 -2.92
C ASP A 89 10.60 36.20 -1.81
N ILE A 90 10.17 35.78 -0.62
CA ILE A 90 10.12 36.66 0.57
C ILE A 90 11.53 37.13 0.96
N LYS A 91 12.53 36.24 1.00
CA LYS A 91 13.93 36.62 1.31
C LYS A 91 14.47 37.66 0.32
N LYS A 92 14.25 37.42 -0.98
CA LYS A 92 14.61 38.39 -2.05
C LYS A 92 13.93 39.74 -1.84
N ALA A 93 12.63 39.76 -1.50
CA ALA A 93 11.90 41.00 -1.25
C ALA A 93 12.40 41.75 0.00
N MET A 94 12.92 41.04 1.01
CA MET A 94 13.50 41.63 2.23
C MET A 94 14.97 42.06 2.07
N GLY A 95 15.58 41.86 0.90
CA GLY A 95 16.97 42.27 0.64
C GLY A 95 18.02 41.53 1.47
N LYS A 96 17.73 40.29 1.88
CA LYS A 96 18.68 39.38 2.54
C LYS A 96 19.05 38.22 1.62
#